data_AF-A0A538F1Z5-F1
#
_entry.id   AF-A0A538F1Z5-F1
#
_cell.length_a   1.000
_cell.length_b   1.000
_cell.length_c   1.000
_cell.angle_alpha   90.00
_cell.angle_beta   90.00
_cell.angle_gamma   90.00
#
_symmetry.space_group_name_H-M   'P 1'
#
loop_
_entity.id
_entity.type
_entity.pdbx_description
1 polymer ?
#
loop_
_entity_poly.entity_id
_entity_poly.type
_entity_poly.pdbx_seq_one_letter_code
_entity_poly.pdbx_strand_id
1 'polypeptide(L)'
;MKRALAWAGTMALLVLIARWLTYALAQPSPLANRFEASAGGPSLVLVSLVTLALAAAISVTVLWLAALGVRERARLWPDRVPPRLRLRRLAVNAVCLYAASALGFAMFESYLHWRAGLGFHGLSCLVGPVHRNAIPLLAALALVAAALAEAVLHLIAWMRAAARELLRPRLFLLPARPAAGTRLVSSSSTRVPQRSRPRAPPLPA
;
A
#
# COMPACT_ATOMS: atom_id res chain seq x y z
N MET A 1 -1.16 -18.00 -12.58
CA MET A 1 -2.44 -17.52 -13.18
C MET A 1 -3.25 -16.64 -12.24
N LYS A 2 -3.73 -17.10 -11.07
CA LYS A 2 -4.61 -16.30 -10.17
C LYS A 2 -4.09 -14.89 -9.81
N ARG A 3 -2.79 -14.75 -9.52
CA ARG A 3 -2.17 -13.43 -9.20
C ARG A 3 -2.12 -12.49 -10.40
N ALA A 4 -1.83 -13.01 -11.58
CA ALA A 4 -1.80 -12.22 -12.81
C ALA A 4 -3.20 -11.72 -13.16
N LEU A 5 -4.22 -12.58 -13.02
CA LEU A 5 -5.61 -12.19 -13.24
C LEU A 5 -6.07 -11.10 -12.25
N ALA A 6 -5.70 -11.23 -10.97
CA ALA A 6 -6.01 -10.19 -9.98
C ALA A 6 -5.38 -8.84 -10.36
N TRP A 7 -4.10 -8.83 -10.75
CA TRP A 7 -3.43 -7.60 -11.18
C TRP A 7 -4.00 -7.03 -12.48
N ALA A 8 -4.35 -7.87 -13.44
CA ALA A 8 -5.03 -7.45 -14.67
C ALA A 8 -6.40 -6.83 -14.36
N GLY A 9 -7.17 -7.43 -13.46
CA GLY A 9 -8.45 -6.89 -12.99
C GLY A 9 -8.29 -5.56 -12.27
N THR A 10 -7.29 -5.42 -11.39
CA THR A 10 -6.95 -4.14 -10.75
C THR A 10 -6.59 -3.08 -11.79
N MET A 11 -5.73 -3.41 -12.76
CA MET A 11 -5.35 -2.49 -13.83
C MET A 11 -6.57 -2.04 -14.66
N ALA A 12 -7.44 -2.96 -15.06
CA ALA A 12 -8.66 -2.64 -15.79
C ALA A 12 -9.57 -1.70 -14.98
N LEU A 13 -9.76 -1.97 -13.69
CA LEU A 13 -10.55 -1.12 -12.80
C LEU A 13 -9.95 0.29 -12.70
N LEU A 14 -8.62 0.40 -12.53
CA LEU A 14 -7.90 1.68 -12.49
C LEU A 14 -8.14 2.49 -13.78
N VAL A 15 -8.02 1.86 -14.95
CA VAL A 15 -8.26 2.51 -16.24
C VAL A 15 -9.70 3.00 -16.35
N LEU A 16 -10.69 2.18 -16.00
CA LEU A 16 -12.10 2.55 -16.09
C LEU A 16 -12.48 3.68 -15.13
N ILE A 17 -12.01 3.63 -13.87
CA ILE A 17 -12.24 4.69 -12.89
C ILE A 17 -11.55 5.98 -13.33
N ALA A 18 -10.27 5.91 -13.73
CA ALA A 18 -9.54 7.08 -14.19
C ALA A 18 -10.23 7.71 -15.41
N ARG A 19 -10.71 6.91 -16.35
CA ARG A 19 -11.48 7.38 -17.50
C ARG A 19 -12.74 8.10 -17.06
N TRP A 20 -13.56 7.46 -16.22
CA TRP A 20 -14.79 8.06 -15.72
C TRP A 20 -14.53 9.41 -15.02
N LEU A 21 -13.53 9.47 -14.12
CA LEU A 21 -13.14 10.69 -13.43
C LEU A 21 -12.58 11.76 -14.39
N THR A 22 -11.77 11.35 -15.36
CA THR A 22 -11.17 12.28 -16.34
C THR A 22 -12.25 12.97 -17.17
N TYR A 23 -13.25 12.22 -17.64
CA TYR A 23 -14.39 12.79 -18.35
C TYR A 23 -15.31 13.61 -17.45
N ALA A 24 -15.50 13.22 -16.19
CA ALA A 24 -16.27 14.03 -15.23
C ALA A 24 -15.58 15.37 -14.92
N LEU A 25 -14.25 15.42 -15.00
CA LEU A 25 -13.44 16.63 -14.82
C LEU A 25 -13.21 17.40 -16.13
N ALA A 26 -13.50 16.80 -17.30
CA ALA A 26 -13.36 17.46 -18.57
C ALA A 26 -14.47 18.49 -18.74
N GLN A 27 -14.09 19.77 -18.90
CA GLN A 27 -15.07 20.83 -19.10
C GLN A 27 -15.67 20.73 -20.52
N PRO A 28 -17.00 20.96 -20.67
CA PRO A 28 -17.71 20.68 -21.92
C PRO A 28 -17.42 21.66 -23.09
N SER A 29 -16.57 22.69 -22.93
CA SER A 29 -16.29 23.65 -24.01
C SER A 29 -14.79 23.86 -24.30
N PRO A 30 -14.37 23.90 -25.59
CA PRO A 30 -12.99 24.26 -25.99
C PRO A 30 -12.55 25.66 -25.53
N LEU A 31 -13.51 26.57 -25.34
CA LEU A 31 -13.27 27.91 -24.79
C LEU A 31 -12.84 27.85 -23.32
N ALA A 32 -13.34 26.89 -22.54
CA ALA A 32 -12.99 26.75 -21.13
C ALA A 32 -11.51 26.36 -20.91
N ASN A 33 -10.90 25.65 -21.86
CA ASN A 33 -9.45 25.39 -21.85
C ASN A 33 -8.62 26.65 -22.14
N ARG A 34 -9.10 27.55 -23.01
CA ARG A 34 -8.43 28.85 -23.27
C ARG A 34 -8.63 29.82 -22.12
N PHE A 35 -9.77 29.75 -21.46
CA PHE A 35 -10.06 30.50 -20.25
C PHE A 35 -9.63 29.76 -18.98
N GLU A 36 -8.85 28.69 -19.03
CA GLU A 36 -8.37 28.05 -17.79
C GLU A 36 -7.52 29.04 -16.96
N ALA A 37 -6.87 30.00 -17.64
CA ALA A 37 -6.19 31.14 -17.03
C ALA A 37 -7.12 32.29 -16.59
N SER A 38 -8.39 32.31 -16.99
CA SER A 38 -9.29 33.48 -16.84
C SER A 38 -10.66 33.19 -16.20
N ALA A 39 -11.14 31.95 -16.23
CA ALA A 39 -12.49 31.52 -15.84
C ALA A 39 -12.49 30.38 -14.78
N GLY A 40 -11.34 30.03 -14.21
CA GLY A 40 -11.27 29.24 -12.97
C GLY A 40 -11.63 27.75 -13.11
N GLY A 41 -11.23 27.09 -14.20
CA GLY A 41 -11.25 25.62 -14.27
C GLY A 41 -10.27 24.97 -13.29
N PRO A 42 -10.51 23.71 -12.86
CA PRO A 42 -9.59 23.02 -11.96
C PRO A 42 -8.25 22.76 -12.68
N SER A 43 -7.24 23.57 -12.35
CA SER A 43 -5.92 23.47 -12.97
C SER A 43 -5.32 22.08 -12.75
N LEU A 44 -4.56 21.58 -13.73
CA LEU A 44 -3.85 20.30 -13.61
C LEU A 44 -3.03 20.23 -12.31
N VAL A 45 -2.44 21.35 -11.90
CA VAL A 45 -1.68 21.48 -10.65
C VAL A 45 -2.59 21.23 -9.45
N LEU A 46 -3.75 21.90 -9.38
CA LEU A 46 -4.70 21.71 -8.28
C LEU A 46 -5.23 20.28 -8.23
N VAL A 47 -5.62 19.71 -9.39
CA VAL A 47 -6.06 18.31 -9.49
C VAL A 47 -4.95 17.38 -8.99
N SER A 48 -3.71 17.59 -9.40
CA SER A 48 -2.56 16.79 -8.97
C SER A 48 -2.34 16.87 -7.47
N LEU A 49 -2.32 18.08 -6.91
CA LEU A 49 -2.11 18.29 -5.47
C LEU A 49 -3.21 17.62 -4.65
N VAL A 50 -4.48 17.86 -4.99
CA VAL A 50 -5.63 17.32 -4.25
C VAL A 50 -5.68 15.79 -4.34
N THR A 51 -5.55 15.23 -5.54
CA THR A 51 -5.66 13.78 -5.74
C THR A 51 -4.49 13.01 -5.11
N LEU A 52 -3.26 13.52 -5.24
CA LEU A 52 -2.09 12.89 -4.62
C LEU A 52 -2.09 13.06 -3.11
N ALA A 53 -2.47 14.23 -2.57
CA ALA A 53 -2.59 14.42 -1.12
C ALA A 53 -3.64 13.48 -0.52
N LEU A 54 -4.82 13.38 -1.15
CA LEU A 54 -5.87 12.47 -0.71
C LEU A 54 -5.42 11.00 -0.79
N ALA A 55 -4.78 10.61 -1.89
CA ALA A 55 -4.25 9.26 -2.05
C ALA A 55 -3.17 8.92 -1.01
N ALA A 56 -2.28 9.86 -0.70
CA ALA A 56 -1.27 9.70 0.34
C ALA A 56 -1.92 9.55 1.72
N ALA A 57 -2.89 10.41 2.07
CA ALA A 57 -3.62 10.34 3.33
C ALA A 57 -4.37 9.00 3.49
N ILE A 58 -5.08 8.55 2.46
CA ILE A 58 -5.76 7.25 2.44
C ILE A 58 -4.74 6.12 2.61
N SER A 59 -3.65 6.14 1.84
CA SER A 59 -2.64 5.09 1.86
C SER A 59 -1.96 4.98 3.22
N VAL A 60 -1.59 6.10 3.82
CA VAL A 60 -1.02 6.16 5.17
C VAL A 60 -2.03 5.61 6.19
N THR A 61 -3.30 6.02 6.10
CA THR A 61 -4.36 5.55 7.01
C THR A 61 -4.55 4.04 6.93
N VAL A 62 -4.65 3.49 5.72
CA VAL A 62 -4.80 2.04 5.48
C VAL A 62 -3.62 1.25 6.06
N LEU A 63 -2.39 1.69 5.79
CA LEU A 63 -1.19 1.03 6.29
C LEU A 63 -1.07 1.16 7.81
N TRP A 64 -1.41 2.32 8.36
CA TRP A 64 -1.42 2.58 9.80
C TRP A 64 -2.41 1.68 10.51
N LEU A 65 -3.65 1.56 10.02
CA LEU A 65 -4.67 0.66 10.58
C LEU A 65 -4.23 -0.81 10.52
N ALA A 66 -3.64 -1.25 9.41
CA ALA A 66 -3.13 -2.61 9.28
C ALA A 66 -1.99 -2.88 10.27
N ALA A 67 -1.04 -1.95 10.41
CA ALA A 67 0.06 -2.05 11.35
C ALA A 67 -0.42 -2.00 12.81
N LEU A 68 -1.37 -1.13 13.13
CA LEU A 68 -1.98 -1.03 14.45
C LEU A 68 -2.69 -2.34 14.82
N GLY A 69 -3.50 -2.89 13.92
CA GLY A 69 -4.19 -4.16 14.13
C GLY A 69 -3.21 -5.32 14.42
N VAL A 70 -2.10 -5.40 13.68
CA VAL A 70 -1.04 -6.40 13.93
C VAL A 70 -0.31 -6.13 15.25
N ARG A 71 0.01 -4.87 15.56
CA ARG A 71 0.69 -4.47 16.80
C ARG A 71 -0.13 -4.81 18.05
N GLU A 72 -1.41 -4.43 18.07
CA GLU A 72 -2.28 -4.69 19.22
C GLU A 72 -2.47 -6.19 19.44
N ARG A 73 -2.58 -6.98 18.37
CA ARG A 73 -2.62 -8.44 18.49
C ARG A 73 -1.26 -9.03 18.89
N ALA A 74 -0.14 -8.46 18.45
CA ALA A 74 1.19 -8.94 18.84
C ALA A 74 1.47 -8.75 20.35
N ARG A 75 0.87 -7.74 20.99
CA ARG A 75 0.97 -7.55 22.46
C ARG A 75 0.41 -8.72 23.27
N LEU A 76 -0.55 -9.46 22.70
CA LEU A 76 -1.11 -10.67 23.32
C LEU A 76 -0.15 -11.87 23.24
N TRP A 77 0.90 -11.79 22.41
CA TRP A 77 1.90 -12.84 22.22
C TRP A 77 3.32 -12.24 22.20
N PRO A 78 3.89 -11.89 23.37
CA PRO A 78 5.14 -11.13 23.47
C PRO A 78 6.35 -11.83 22.84
N ASP A 79 6.36 -13.15 22.78
CA ASP A 79 7.45 -13.93 22.16
C ASP A 79 7.43 -13.90 20.63
N ARG A 80 6.42 -13.27 20.02
CA ARG A 80 6.21 -13.29 18.57
C ARG A 80 6.75 -12.04 17.90
N VAL A 81 7.60 -12.25 16.89
CA VAL A 81 8.06 -11.17 16.01
C VAL A 81 6.96 -10.84 14.99
N PRO A 82 6.42 -9.60 14.97
CA PRO A 82 5.42 -9.21 14.00
C PRO A 82 6.03 -9.10 12.59
N PRO A 83 5.26 -9.42 11.52
CA PRO A 83 5.70 -9.14 10.17
C PRO A 83 5.95 -7.64 9.99
N ARG A 84 6.85 -7.28 9.08
CA ARG A 84 7.13 -5.87 8.75
C ARG A 84 6.41 -5.46 7.47
N LEU A 85 5.93 -4.22 7.42
CA LEU A 85 5.47 -3.59 6.18
C LEU A 85 6.65 -3.43 5.23
N ARG A 86 6.48 -3.80 3.96
CA ARG A 86 7.53 -3.71 2.94
C ARG A 86 7.28 -2.51 2.03
N LEU A 87 7.64 -1.32 2.50
CA LEU A 87 7.44 -0.07 1.79
C LEU A 87 8.08 -0.06 0.38
N ARG A 88 9.24 -0.69 0.22
CA ARG A 88 9.88 -0.86 -1.10
C ARG A 88 8.98 -1.61 -2.09
N ARG A 89 8.30 -2.67 -1.64
CA ARG A 89 7.39 -3.44 -2.49
C ARG A 89 6.15 -2.63 -2.85
N LEU A 90 5.62 -1.88 -1.89
CA LEU A 90 4.53 -0.94 -2.15
C LEU A 90 4.92 0.07 -3.24
N ALA A 91 6.08 0.71 -3.09
CA ALA A 91 6.56 1.70 -4.06
C ALA A 91 6.74 1.09 -5.46
N VAL A 92 7.38 -0.07 -5.56
CA VAL A 92 7.54 -0.79 -6.84
C VAL A 92 6.18 -1.14 -7.45
N ASN A 93 5.26 -1.68 -6.66
CA ASN A 93 3.91 -2.01 -7.16
C ASN A 93 3.15 -0.77 -7.63
N ALA A 94 3.24 0.34 -6.89
CA ALA A 94 2.60 1.60 -7.27
C ALA A 94 3.14 2.11 -8.61
N VAL A 95 4.47 2.12 -8.79
CA VAL A 95 5.12 2.54 -10.04
C VAL A 95 4.74 1.62 -11.20
N CYS A 96 4.78 0.29 -11.00
CA CYS A 96 4.40 -0.67 -12.04
C CYS A 96 2.92 -0.55 -12.42
N LEU A 97 2.03 -0.40 -11.44
CA LEU A 97 0.60 -0.19 -11.69
C LEU A 97 0.35 1.12 -12.43
N TYR A 98 1.00 2.20 -12.01
CA TYR A 98 0.89 3.49 -12.67
C TYR A 98 1.33 3.40 -14.14
N ALA A 99 2.51 2.84 -14.41
CA ALA A 99 3.01 2.68 -15.77
C ALA A 99 2.09 1.79 -16.63
N ALA A 100 1.66 0.63 -16.10
CA ALA A 100 0.79 -0.29 -16.80
C ALA A 100 -0.59 0.30 -17.08
N SER A 101 -1.18 0.99 -16.11
CA SER A 101 -2.50 1.61 -16.25
C SER A 101 -2.46 2.86 -17.13
N ALA A 102 -1.39 3.65 -17.09
CA ALA A 102 -1.18 4.76 -18.04
C ALA A 102 -1.10 4.25 -19.49
N LEU A 103 -0.28 3.22 -19.73
CA LEU A 103 -0.21 2.59 -21.05
C LEU A 103 -1.58 2.02 -21.47
N GLY A 104 -2.25 1.31 -20.56
CA GLY A 104 -3.59 0.75 -20.82
C GLY A 104 -4.63 1.81 -21.14
N PHE A 105 -4.64 2.91 -20.38
CA PHE A 105 -5.51 4.05 -20.63
C PHE A 105 -5.26 4.64 -22.02
N ALA A 106 -4.00 4.92 -22.35
CA ALA A 106 -3.62 5.48 -23.65
C ALA A 106 -4.05 4.57 -24.81
N MET A 107 -3.80 3.26 -24.70
CA MET A 107 -4.19 2.29 -25.73
C MET A 107 -5.71 2.16 -25.85
N PHE A 108 -6.42 2.15 -24.73
CA PHE A 108 -7.88 2.04 -24.72
C PHE A 108 -8.53 3.27 -25.35
N GLU A 109 -8.12 4.48 -24.96
CA GLU A 109 -8.62 5.72 -25.56
C GLU A 109 -8.23 5.83 -27.04
N SER A 110 -7.02 5.42 -27.41
CA SER A 110 -6.59 5.38 -28.81
C SER A 110 -7.43 4.45 -29.66
N TYR A 111 -7.80 3.29 -29.12
CA TYR A 111 -8.69 2.36 -29.79
C TYR A 111 -10.09 2.97 -29.98
N LEU A 112 -10.63 3.64 -28.96
CA LEU A 112 -11.92 4.33 -29.06
C LEU A 112 -11.88 5.46 -30.10
N HIS A 113 -10.83 6.27 -30.13
CA HIS A 113 -10.64 7.31 -31.14
C HIS A 113 -10.56 6.74 -32.56
N TRP A 114 -9.81 5.64 -32.75
CA TRP A 114 -9.75 4.94 -34.04
C TRP A 114 -11.13 4.44 -34.47
N ARG A 115 -11.88 3.81 -33.56
CA ARG A 115 -13.27 3.36 -33.80
C ARG A 115 -14.23 4.50 -34.13
N ALA A 116 -13.95 5.71 -33.65
CA ALA A 116 -14.71 6.92 -33.94
C ALA A 116 -14.23 7.66 -35.22
N GLY A 117 -13.24 7.14 -35.94
CA GLY A 117 -12.70 7.78 -37.16
C GLY A 117 -11.72 8.92 -36.90
N LEU A 118 -11.28 9.14 -35.65
CA LEU A 118 -10.32 10.19 -35.27
C LEU A 118 -8.86 9.76 -35.42
N GLY A 119 -8.62 8.48 -35.69
CA GLY A 119 -7.27 7.90 -35.81
C GLY A 119 -6.66 7.45 -34.48
N PHE A 120 -5.51 6.78 -34.60
CA PHE A 120 -4.78 6.22 -33.46
C PHE A 120 -3.75 7.22 -32.93
N HIS A 121 -3.85 7.55 -31.65
CA HIS A 121 -3.06 8.61 -31.01
C HIS A 121 -1.96 8.07 -30.08
N GLY A 122 -2.06 6.81 -29.66
CA GLY A 122 -1.11 6.18 -28.74
C GLY A 122 -1.00 6.93 -27.41
N LEU A 123 0.24 7.16 -26.96
CA LEU A 123 0.51 7.89 -25.71
C LEU A 123 0.11 9.37 -25.76
N SER A 124 -0.07 9.96 -26.94
CA SER A 124 -0.53 11.35 -27.04
C SER A 124 -1.94 11.55 -26.48
N CYS A 125 -2.74 10.48 -26.38
CA CYS A 125 -4.01 10.49 -25.65
C CYS A 125 -3.83 10.93 -24.19
N LEU A 126 -2.72 10.63 -23.50
CA LEU A 126 -2.56 11.01 -22.09
C LEU A 126 -2.27 12.50 -21.88
N VAL A 127 -1.73 13.18 -22.88
CA VAL A 127 -1.33 14.59 -22.80
C VAL A 127 -2.30 15.52 -23.51
N GLY A 128 -3.34 14.96 -24.13
CA GLY A 128 -4.41 15.72 -24.75
C GLY A 128 -5.19 16.57 -23.74
N PRO A 129 -5.83 17.66 -24.18
CA PRO A 129 -6.50 18.62 -23.30
C PRO A 129 -7.61 17.98 -22.44
N VAL A 130 -8.30 16.97 -22.98
CA VAL A 130 -9.38 16.24 -22.29
C VAL A 130 -8.81 15.27 -21.25
N HIS A 131 -7.65 14.68 -21.52
CA HIS A 131 -7.17 13.50 -20.81
C HIS A 131 -5.96 13.74 -19.90
N ARG A 132 -5.34 14.91 -19.93
CA ARG A 132 -4.17 15.24 -19.08
C ARG A 132 -4.39 15.02 -17.58
N ASN A 133 -5.63 15.13 -17.11
CA ASN A 133 -6.00 14.85 -15.72
C ASN A 133 -5.91 13.35 -15.37
N ALA A 134 -5.88 12.45 -16.35
CA ALA A 134 -5.70 11.01 -16.12
C ALA A 134 -4.33 10.70 -15.50
N ILE A 135 -3.30 11.51 -15.77
CA ILE A 135 -1.94 11.32 -15.25
C ILE A 135 -1.94 11.32 -13.70
N PRO A 136 -2.32 12.42 -13.01
CA PRO A 136 -2.35 12.43 -11.56
C PRO A 136 -3.39 11.47 -10.97
N LEU A 137 -4.53 11.27 -11.63
CA LEU A 137 -5.57 10.33 -11.19
C LEU A 137 -5.06 8.88 -11.15
N LEU A 138 -4.39 8.42 -12.22
CA LEU A 138 -3.83 7.08 -12.29
C LEU A 138 -2.72 6.89 -11.26
N ALA A 139 -1.87 7.90 -11.04
CA ALA A 139 -0.84 7.86 -10.00
C ALA A 139 -1.44 7.73 -8.60
N ALA A 140 -2.47 8.53 -8.29
CA ALA A 140 -3.22 8.48 -7.04
C ALA A 140 -3.88 7.10 -6.82
N LEU A 141 -4.61 6.60 -7.82
CA LEU A 141 -5.28 5.29 -7.74
C LEU A 141 -4.28 4.14 -7.60
N ALA A 142 -3.16 4.18 -8.33
CA ALA A 142 -2.11 3.17 -8.25
C ALA A 142 -1.45 3.13 -6.87
N LEU A 143 -1.22 4.29 -6.24
CA LEU A 143 -0.68 4.36 -4.88
C LEU A 143 -1.65 3.73 -3.87
N VAL A 144 -2.93 4.09 -3.92
CA VAL A 144 -3.96 3.53 -3.03
C VAL A 144 -4.10 2.02 -3.22
N ALA A 145 -4.15 1.55 -4.47
CA ALA A 145 -4.22 0.11 -4.77
C ALA A 145 -3.00 -0.66 -4.24
N ALA A 146 -1.79 -0.10 -4.40
CA ALA A 146 -0.57 -0.70 -3.88
C ALA A 146 -0.54 -0.74 -2.34
N ALA A 147 -1.04 0.32 -1.69
CA ALA A 147 -1.16 0.37 -0.23
C ALA A 147 -2.16 -0.66 0.31
N LEU A 148 -3.33 -0.79 -0.32
CA LEU A 148 -4.31 -1.83 0.01
C LEU A 148 -3.72 -3.24 -0.17
N ALA A 149 -3.03 -3.49 -1.29
CA ALA A 149 -2.39 -4.78 -1.53
C ALA A 149 -1.33 -5.09 -0.45
N GLU A 150 -0.52 -4.11 -0.05
CA GLU A 150 0.48 -4.29 0.99
C GLU A 150 -0.16 -4.53 2.37
N ALA A 151 -1.21 -3.80 2.72
CA ALA A 151 -1.97 -3.99 3.94
C ALA A 151 -2.58 -5.41 4.02
N VAL A 152 -3.22 -5.87 2.94
CA VAL A 152 -3.78 -7.23 2.86
C VAL A 152 -2.68 -8.28 3.01
N LEU A 153 -1.55 -8.13 2.33
CA LEU A 153 -0.42 -9.07 2.46
C LEU A 153 0.16 -9.09 3.88
N HIS A 154 0.22 -7.93 4.54
CA HIS A 154 0.67 -7.81 5.92
C HIS A 154 -0.26 -8.54 6.89
N LEU A 155 -1.57 -8.33 6.74
CA LEU A 155 -2.59 -9.01 7.53
C LEU A 155 -2.58 -10.52 7.30
N ILE A 156 -2.49 -10.97 6.04
CA ILE A 156 -2.39 -12.40 5.71
C ILE A 156 -1.11 -13.02 6.30
N ALA A 157 0.02 -12.32 6.26
CA ALA A 157 1.25 -12.81 6.89
C ALA A 157 1.08 -13.00 8.40
N TRP A 158 0.40 -12.06 9.07
CA TRP A 158 0.04 -12.21 10.47
C TRP A 158 -0.92 -13.39 10.71
N MET A 159 -2.00 -13.51 9.95
CA MET A 159 -2.99 -14.60 10.09
C MET A 159 -2.35 -15.97 9.88
N ARG A 160 -1.50 -16.13 8.86
CA ARG A 160 -0.78 -17.40 8.63
C ARG A 160 0.17 -17.76 9.76
N ALA A 161 0.87 -16.79 10.33
CA ALA A 161 1.73 -17.05 11.47
C ALA A 161 0.92 -17.34 12.75
N ALA A 162 -0.28 -16.78 12.91
CA ALA A 162 -1.19 -17.13 14.01
C ALA A 162 -1.76 -18.55 13.85
N ALA A 163 -2.24 -18.88 12.65
CA ALA A 163 -2.79 -20.19 12.33
C ALA A 163 -1.75 -21.30 12.50
N ARG A 164 -0.50 -21.08 12.07
CA ARG A 164 0.60 -22.05 12.28
C ARG A 164 0.84 -22.37 13.75
N GLU A 165 0.64 -21.41 14.64
CA GLU A 165 0.80 -21.63 16.08
C GLU A 165 -0.40 -22.35 16.69
N LEU A 166 -1.62 -21.95 16.32
CA LEU A 166 -2.84 -22.64 16.77
C LEU A 166 -2.89 -24.10 16.31
N LEU A 167 -2.39 -24.36 15.10
CA LEU A 167 -2.30 -25.70 14.51
C LEU A 167 -1.02 -26.44 14.91
N ARG A 168 -0.10 -25.79 15.65
CA ARG A 168 1.09 -26.46 16.15
C ARG A 168 0.59 -27.54 17.12
N PRO A 169 0.84 -28.83 16.86
CA PRO A 169 0.41 -29.87 17.77
C PRO A 169 1.06 -29.55 19.12
N ARG A 170 0.23 -29.34 20.16
CA ARG A 170 0.70 -29.20 21.54
C ARG A 170 1.26 -30.55 22.00
N LEU A 171 2.41 -30.93 21.49
CA LEU A 171 3.16 -32.14 21.85
C LEU A 171 3.81 -32.03 23.24
N PHE A 172 3.44 -31.04 24.05
CA PHE A 172 4.00 -30.80 25.38
C PHE A 172 2.92 -30.56 26.45
N LEU A 173 1.99 -31.52 26.54
CA LEU A 173 1.34 -31.86 27.81
C LEU A 173 1.66 -33.32 28.19
N LEU A 174 2.89 -33.77 27.91
CA LEU A 174 3.46 -34.85 28.70
C LEU A 174 3.94 -34.21 30.01
N PRO A 175 3.44 -34.63 31.19
CA PRO A 175 4.00 -34.17 32.44
C PRO A 175 5.49 -34.50 32.41
N ALA A 176 6.33 -33.51 32.70
CA ALA A 176 7.73 -33.75 32.98
C ALA A 176 7.78 -34.82 34.08
N ARG A 177 8.16 -36.04 33.70
CA ARG A 177 8.44 -37.11 34.64
C ARG A 177 9.47 -36.52 35.63
N PRO A 178 9.22 -36.50 36.94
CA PRO A 178 10.20 -35.99 37.87
C PRO A 178 11.44 -36.87 37.73
N ALA A 179 12.50 -36.31 37.16
CA ALA A 179 13.81 -36.93 37.17
C ALA A 179 14.30 -36.86 38.63
N ALA A 180 13.93 -37.87 39.41
CA ALA A 180 14.69 -38.25 40.58
C ALA A 180 16.07 -38.68 40.07
N GLY A 181 17.09 -37.86 40.31
CA GLY A 181 18.44 -38.22 39.91
C GLY A 181 19.42 -37.06 39.81
N THR A 182 19.96 -36.70 40.97
CA THR A 182 21.36 -36.32 41.19
C THR A 182 21.91 -35.00 40.59
N ARG A 183 22.21 -34.10 41.53
CA ARG A 183 23.10 -32.93 41.40
C ARG A 183 24.41 -33.28 40.67
N LEU A 184 24.86 -32.38 39.80
CA LEU A 184 26.22 -31.85 39.83
C LEU A 184 26.17 -30.39 39.38
N VAL A 185 26.48 -29.51 40.33
CA VAL A 185 26.67 -28.08 40.11
C VAL A 185 27.95 -27.91 39.30
N SER A 186 27.84 -27.37 38.08
CA SER A 186 28.99 -26.80 37.37
C SER A 186 28.74 -25.30 37.22
N SER A 187 29.29 -24.54 38.17
CA SER A 187 29.31 -23.09 38.18
C SER A 187 30.34 -22.57 37.18
N SER A 188 29.93 -22.38 35.93
CA SER A 188 30.72 -21.63 34.95
C SER A 188 30.23 -20.18 34.94
N SER A 189 30.88 -19.37 35.76
CA SER A 189 30.69 -17.92 35.86
C SER A 189 31.11 -17.24 34.56
N THR A 190 30.14 -16.92 33.70
CA THR A 190 30.35 -15.96 32.61
C THR A 190 29.79 -14.62 33.05
N ARG A 191 30.69 -13.71 33.46
CA ARG A 191 30.35 -12.32 33.79
C ARG A 191 29.74 -11.65 32.55
N VAL A 192 28.45 -11.33 32.62
CA VAL A 192 27.82 -10.40 31.69
C VAL A 192 28.17 -8.99 32.12
N PRO A 193 28.71 -8.12 31.23
CA PRO A 193 28.95 -6.73 31.57
C PRO A 193 27.60 -6.02 31.80
N GLN A 194 27.41 -5.58 33.03
CA GLN A 194 26.25 -4.83 33.50
C GLN A 194 26.24 -3.46 32.84
N ARG A 195 25.42 -3.27 31.79
CA ARG A 195 25.16 -1.93 31.22
C ARG A 195 24.53 -1.04 32.30
N SER A 196 25.18 0.09 32.56
CA SER A 196 24.72 1.17 33.42
C SER A 196 23.32 1.65 33.02
N ARG A 197 22.34 1.52 33.92
CA ARG A 197 21.03 2.17 33.79
C ARG A 197 21.18 3.67 34.12
N PRO A 198 20.54 4.58 33.36
CA PRO A 198 20.47 5.98 33.73
C PRO A 198 19.63 6.16 35.01
N ARG A 199 20.20 6.85 36.02
CA ARG A 199 19.49 7.29 37.22
C ARG A 199 18.52 8.42 36.85
N ALA A 200 17.29 8.32 37.33
CA ALA A 200 16.34 9.43 37.30
C ALA A 200 16.83 10.57 38.23
N PRO A 201 16.53 11.84 37.92
CA PRO A 201 16.92 12.97 38.74
C PRO A 201 16.15 12.97 40.09
N PRO A 202 16.76 13.46 41.18
CA PRO A 202 16.08 13.59 42.46
C PRO A 202 14.95 14.62 42.38
N LEU A 203 13.86 14.36 43.10
CA LEU A 203 12.76 15.31 43.25
C LEU A 203 13.19 16.49 44.14
N PRO A 204 12.71 17.71 43.85
CA PRO A 204 12.95 18.88 44.70
C PRO A 204 12.23 18.73 46.04
N ALA A 205 12.91 19.19 47.10
CA ALA A 205 12.39 19.29 48.47
C ALA A 205 11.42 20.46 48.63
#